data_AF-A0A521YMY5-F1
#
_entry.id   AF-A0A521YMY5-F1
#
_cell.length_a   1.000
_cell.length_b   1.000
_cell.length_c   1.000
_cell.angle_alpha   90.00
_cell.angle_beta   90.00
_cell.angle_gamma   90.00
#
_symmetry.space_group_name_H-M   'P 1'
#
loop_
_entity.id
_entity.type
_entity.pdbx_description
1 polymer ?
#
loop_
_entity_poly.entity_id
_entity_poly.type
_entity_poly.pdbx_seq_one_letter_code
_entity_poly.pdbx_strand_id
1 'polypeptide(L)'
;MLSPPAAARARWRVALDAALLRARNQLRTSVTPAAVYIGADGEMADAARRAQAAVAAFARWCAEHAGSRCELGLSARLVHACAAPAEAGAMSPADLRDYAQRQFDFYFGAAEGDAYAVAVSTDARAGVACGASQRLVADLQATAAAHGVSLLRVSPWWARAVQAALAEVGKEAPVEQPACAIAAIEDRIATLVLAQGDRIQRLWAEPLSGEPDAAVLEQWRQRIGTGVPLWLLRLPDDLRQHAPLLQGRLAGNPLQKA
;
A
#
# COMPACT_ATOMS: atom_id res chain seq x y z
N MET A 1 -58.42 8.62 3.79
CA MET A 1 -56.99 8.23 3.78
C MET A 1 -56.20 9.30 3.04
N LEU A 2 -55.36 10.08 3.72
CA LEU A 2 -54.55 11.12 3.09
C LEU A 2 -53.26 10.48 2.57
N SER A 3 -53.01 10.55 1.26
CA SER A 3 -51.72 10.13 0.70
C SER A 3 -50.59 11.03 1.21
N PRO A 4 -49.41 10.49 1.52
CA PRO A 4 -48.29 11.30 1.98
C PRO A 4 -47.87 12.32 0.92
N PRO A 5 -47.46 13.54 1.34
CA PRO A 5 -47.04 14.60 0.44
C PRO A 5 -45.87 14.12 -0.44
N ALA A 6 -45.78 14.64 -1.67
CA ALA A 6 -44.79 14.18 -2.67
C ALA A 6 -43.35 14.21 -2.14
N ALA A 7 -42.99 15.21 -1.33
CA ALA A 7 -41.68 15.33 -0.69
C ALA A 7 -41.38 14.17 0.28
N ALA A 8 -42.38 13.69 1.04
CA ALA A 8 -42.21 12.55 1.94
C ALA A 8 -41.98 11.25 1.16
N ARG A 9 -42.70 11.04 0.06
CA ARG A 9 -42.50 9.89 -0.84
C ARG A 9 -41.12 9.89 -1.50
N ALA A 10 -40.64 11.07 -1.93
CA ALA A 10 -39.31 11.22 -2.51
C ALA A 10 -38.20 10.87 -1.48
N ARG A 11 -38.30 11.40 -0.25
CA ARG A 11 -37.35 11.08 0.84
C ARG A 11 -37.34 9.59 1.16
N TRP A 12 -38.51 8.96 1.23
CA TRP A 12 -38.60 7.53 1.51
C TRP A 12 -37.95 6.67 0.40
N ARG A 13 -38.17 7.01 -0.87
CA ARG A 13 -37.51 6.30 -1.99
C ARG A 13 -35.99 6.40 -1.92
N VAL A 14 -35.46 7.60 -1.70
CA VAL A 14 -34.00 7.81 -1.55
C VAL A 14 -33.46 7.00 -0.36
N ALA A 15 -34.16 6.98 0.77
CA ALA A 15 -33.76 6.20 1.94
C ALA A 15 -33.78 4.69 1.67
N LEU A 16 -34.80 4.20 0.95
CA LEU A 16 -34.92 2.80 0.56
C LEU A 16 -33.82 2.39 -0.42
N ASP A 17 -33.58 3.18 -1.46
CA ASP A 17 -32.53 2.91 -2.46
C ASP A 17 -31.15 2.86 -1.80
N ALA A 18 -30.88 3.79 -0.88
CA ALA A 18 -29.65 3.78 -0.09
C ALA A 18 -29.54 2.56 0.83
N ALA A 19 -30.64 2.12 1.45
CA ALA A 19 -30.67 0.92 2.29
C ALA A 19 -30.42 -0.36 1.47
N LEU A 20 -31.04 -0.47 0.29
CA LEU A 20 -30.86 -1.60 -0.62
C LEU A 20 -29.43 -1.65 -1.17
N LEU A 21 -28.85 -0.50 -1.53
CA LEU A 21 -27.45 -0.41 -1.96
C LEU A 21 -26.52 -0.92 -0.86
N ARG A 22 -26.71 -0.47 0.39
CA ARG A 22 -25.91 -0.92 1.55
C ARG A 22 -26.02 -2.42 1.77
N ALA A 23 -27.23 -2.96 1.81
CA ALA A 23 -27.45 -4.39 2.01
C ALA A 23 -26.78 -5.22 0.90
N ARG A 24 -26.92 -4.81 -0.37
CA ARG A 24 -26.27 -5.46 -1.52
C ARG A 24 -24.75 -5.45 -1.39
N ASN A 25 -24.18 -4.30 -1.06
CA ASN A 25 -22.74 -4.12 -0.92
C ASN A 25 -22.17 -4.93 0.25
N GLN A 26 -22.88 -4.97 1.37
CA GLN A 26 -22.52 -5.76 2.54
C GLN A 26 -22.50 -7.25 2.22
N LEU A 27 -23.53 -7.76 1.52
CA LEU A 27 -23.58 -9.15 1.08
C LEU A 27 -22.42 -9.46 0.13
N ARG A 28 -22.20 -8.62 -0.89
CA ARG A 28 -21.14 -8.81 -1.90
C ARG A 28 -19.74 -8.85 -1.28
N THR A 29 -19.51 -8.05 -0.25
CA THR A 29 -18.18 -7.89 0.39
C THR A 29 -18.04 -8.67 1.69
N SER A 30 -19.04 -9.48 2.05
CA SER A 30 -19.02 -10.28 3.28
C SER A 30 -17.96 -11.37 3.23
N VAL A 31 -17.75 -11.99 2.06
CA VAL A 31 -16.77 -13.06 1.83
C VAL A 31 -15.45 -12.50 1.34
N THR A 32 -15.49 -11.61 0.34
CA THR A 32 -14.30 -11.01 -0.26
C THR A 32 -14.39 -9.50 -0.10
N PRO A 33 -13.63 -8.90 0.83
CA PRO A 33 -13.58 -7.46 1.00
C PRO A 33 -13.19 -6.76 -0.31
N ALA A 34 -13.73 -5.57 -0.55
CA ALA A 34 -13.29 -4.75 -1.67
C ALA A 34 -11.87 -4.25 -1.41
N ALA A 35 -10.95 -4.44 -2.35
CA ALA A 35 -9.63 -3.81 -2.30
C ALA A 35 -9.69 -2.45 -2.99
N VAL A 36 -9.27 -1.41 -2.28
CA VAL A 36 -9.35 -0.01 -2.75
C VAL A 36 -7.97 0.60 -2.73
N TYR A 37 -7.52 1.14 -3.84
CA TYR A 37 -6.31 1.95 -3.91
C TYR A 37 -6.66 3.42 -3.77
N ILE A 38 -5.91 4.15 -2.96
CA ILE A 38 -5.94 5.60 -2.89
C ILE A 38 -4.55 6.13 -3.20
N GLY A 39 -4.43 6.67 -4.41
CA GLY A 39 -3.26 7.39 -4.88
C GLY A 39 -3.15 8.77 -4.27
N ALA A 40 -1.96 9.36 -4.39
CA ALA A 40 -1.77 10.79 -4.26
C ALA A 40 -1.66 11.37 -5.68
N ASP A 41 -2.80 11.74 -6.25
CA ASP A 41 -2.85 12.28 -7.61
C ASP A 41 -2.06 13.60 -7.70
N GLY A 42 -1.19 13.68 -8.71
CA GLY A 42 -0.46 14.90 -9.07
C GLY A 42 0.92 15.07 -8.42
N GLU A 43 1.73 15.96 -9.01
CA GLU A 43 3.02 16.42 -8.48
C GLU A 43 2.83 17.41 -7.33
N MET A 44 1.87 17.13 -6.43
CA MET A 44 1.64 17.99 -5.28
C MET A 44 2.82 17.83 -4.32
N ALA A 45 3.66 18.85 -4.19
CA ALA A 45 4.81 18.83 -3.29
C ALA A 45 4.39 18.77 -1.80
N ASP A 46 3.22 19.30 -1.46
CA ASP A 46 2.72 19.41 -0.09
C ASP A 46 2.01 18.14 0.41
N ALA A 47 2.47 17.62 1.55
CA ALA A 47 1.95 16.40 2.18
C ALA A 47 0.50 16.56 2.68
N ALA A 48 0.15 17.72 3.23
CA ALA A 48 -1.19 17.98 3.76
C ALA A 48 -2.24 17.97 2.64
N ARG A 49 -1.94 18.61 1.51
CA ARG A 49 -2.81 18.57 0.32
C ARG A 49 -2.94 17.16 -0.26
N ARG A 50 -1.86 16.36 -0.32
CA ARG A 50 -1.94 14.96 -0.75
C ARG A 50 -2.88 14.14 0.14
N ALA A 51 -2.78 14.32 1.46
CA ALA A 51 -3.66 13.66 2.42
C ALA A 51 -5.13 14.08 2.24
N GLN A 52 -5.41 15.38 2.04
CA GLN A 52 -6.78 15.87 1.78
C GLN A 52 -7.36 15.30 0.48
N ALA A 53 -6.56 15.26 -0.59
CA ALA A 53 -6.98 14.67 -1.86
C ALA A 53 -7.29 13.18 -1.71
N ALA A 54 -6.46 12.44 -0.96
CA ALA A 54 -6.67 11.03 -0.65
C ALA A 54 -7.99 10.79 0.11
N VAL A 55 -8.26 11.59 1.16
CA VAL A 55 -9.52 11.51 1.92
C VAL A 55 -10.72 11.83 1.03
N ALA A 56 -10.65 12.86 0.18
CA ALA A 56 -11.72 13.21 -0.75
C ALA A 56 -11.97 12.10 -1.79
N ALA A 57 -10.90 11.49 -2.32
CA ALA A 57 -11.01 10.36 -3.23
C ALA A 57 -11.69 9.15 -2.56
N PHE A 58 -11.29 8.86 -1.32
CA PHE A 58 -11.90 7.78 -0.55
C PHE A 58 -13.37 8.06 -0.20
N ALA A 59 -13.71 9.30 0.16
CA ALA A 59 -15.10 9.71 0.40
C ALA A 59 -16.00 9.48 -0.82
N ARG A 60 -15.53 9.81 -2.02
CA ARG A 60 -16.25 9.51 -3.28
C ARG A 60 -16.47 8.01 -3.45
N TRP A 61 -15.42 7.21 -3.23
CA TRP A 61 -15.53 5.75 -3.30
C TRP A 61 -16.54 5.20 -2.28
N CYS A 62 -16.48 5.68 -1.03
CA CYS A 62 -17.39 5.30 0.05
C CYS A 62 -18.85 5.65 -0.25
N ALA A 63 -19.12 6.78 -0.92
CA ALA A 63 -20.47 7.16 -1.34
C ALA A 63 -21.07 6.16 -2.34
N GLU A 64 -20.27 5.69 -3.30
CA GLU A 64 -20.67 4.68 -4.29
C GLU A 64 -20.77 3.26 -3.70
N HIS A 65 -19.99 2.99 -2.65
CA HIS A 65 -19.83 1.67 -2.04
C HIS A 65 -20.31 1.62 -0.58
N ALA A 66 -21.32 2.42 -0.24
CA ALA A 66 -21.88 2.46 1.11
C ALA A 66 -22.25 1.05 1.58
N GLY A 67 -21.96 0.72 2.84
CA GLY A 67 -22.19 -0.62 3.42
C GLY A 67 -21.14 -1.68 3.10
N SER A 68 -20.15 -1.39 2.25
CA SER A 68 -19.10 -2.36 1.90
C SER A 68 -18.10 -2.60 3.05
N ARG A 69 -17.52 -3.80 3.06
CA ARG A 69 -16.27 -4.11 3.76
C ARG A 69 -15.10 -3.89 2.80
N CYS A 70 -14.05 -3.22 3.23
CA CYS A 70 -12.92 -2.91 2.36
C CYS A 70 -11.55 -3.03 3.05
N GLU A 71 -10.54 -3.26 2.23
CA GLU A 71 -9.13 -3.15 2.57
C GLU A 71 -8.53 -2.03 1.73
N LEU A 72 -7.93 -1.05 2.41
CA LEU A 72 -7.43 0.17 1.81
C LEU A 72 -5.92 0.08 1.59
N GLY A 73 -5.51 0.19 0.33
CA GLY A 73 -4.15 0.40 -0.10
C GLY A 73 -3.85 1.88 -0.23
N LEU A 74 -2.85 2.36 0.49
CA LEU A 74 -2.32 3.71 0.34
C LEU A 74 -1.10 3.69 -0.56
N SER A 75 -0.99 4.68 -1.45
CA SER A 75 0.25 4.93 -2.20
C SER A 75 1.45 5.08 -1.27
N ALA A 76 2.62 4.65 -1.73
CA ALA A 76 3.93 4.92 -1.15
C ALA A 76 4.22 6.43 -0.96
N ARG A 77 3.45 7.32 -1.59
CA ARG A 77 3.51 8.78 -1.37
C ARG A 77 2.77 9.26 -0.10
N LEU A 78 1.93 8.40 0.48
CA LEU A 78 1.12 8.67 1.67
C LEU A 78 1.60 7.87 2.89
N VAL A 79 2.58 6.99 2.72
CA VAL A 79 3.11 6.11 3.77
C VAL A 79 4.63 6.15 3.79
N HIS A 80 5.18 6.14 4.99
CA HIS A 80 6.59 5.91 5.24
C HIS A 80 6.78 4.44 5.60
N ALA A 81 7.92 3.88 5.25
CA ALA A 81 8.24 2.51 5.59
C ALA A 81 9.74 2.38 5.88
N CYS A 82 10.08 1.53 6.83
CA CYS A 82 11.46 1.22 7.19
C CYS A 82 11.60 -0.26 7.52
N ALA A 83 12.77 -0.82 7.25
CA ALA A 83 13.18 -2.13 7.71
C ALA A 83 14.04 -1.99 8.98
N ALA A 84 13.98 -3.00 9.86
CA ALA A 84 14.87 -3.10 11.00
C ALA A 84 16.33 -3.14 10.52
N PRO A 85 17.26 -2.41 11.17
CA PRO A 85 18.67 -2.46 10.83
C PRO A 85 19.19 -3.90 10.93
N ALA A 86 20.08 -4.29 10.02
CA ALA A 86 20.62 -5.65 9.97
C ALA A 86 21.37 -5.99 11.27
N GLU A 87 22.09 -5.02 11.82
CA GLU A 87 22.87 -5.10 13.05
C GLU A 87 22.01 -5.22 14.32
N ALA A 88 20.74 -4.84 14.28
CA ALA A 88 19.85 -4.88 15.43
C ALA A 88 19.31 -6.29 15.75
N GLY A 89 19.64 -7.30 14.92
CA GLY A 89 19.13 -8.66 15.10
C GLY A 89 17.61 -8.74 14.92
N ALA A 90 16.96 -9.65 15.64
CA ALA A 90 15.51 -9.75 15.69
C ALA A 90 14.96 -8.75 16.71
N MET A 91 14.15 -7.80 16.25
CA MET A 91 13.49 -6.81 17.12
C MET A 91 12.10 -7.30 17.53
N SER A 92 11.67 -7.00 18.76
CA SER A 92 10.28 -7.22 19.13
C SER A 92 9.35 -6.29 18.32
N PRO A 93 8.06 -6.62 18.14
CA PRO A 93 7.11 -5.74 17.48
C PRO A 93 6.98 -4.35 18.14
N ALA A 94 7.20 -4.26 19.45
CA ALA A 94 7.19 -2.98 20.17
C ALA A 94 8.45 -2.16 19.85
N ASP A 95 9.64 -2.77 19.94
CA ASP A 95 10.90 -2.09 19.64
C ASP A 95 10.95 -1.61 18.19
N LEU A 96 10.43 -2.41 17.25
CA LEU A 96 10.37 -2.05 15.84
C LEU A 96 9.43 -0.86 15.60
N ARG A 97 8.30 -0.79 16.34
CA ARG A 97 7.39 0.36 16.28
C ARG A 97 8.09 1.62 16.78
N ASP A 98 8.78 1.54 17.91
CA ASP A 98 9.48 2.69 18.51
C ASP A 98 10.68 3.14 17.66
N TYR A 99 11.38 2.19 17.04
CA TYR A 99 12.39 2.49 16.03
C TYR A 99 11.80 3.24 14.84
N ALA A 100 10.70 2.72 14.26
CA ALA A 100 10.05 3.33 13.11
C ALA A 100 9.53 4.74 13.41
N GLN A 101 8.90 4.93 14.57
CA GLN A 101 8.45 6.25 15.03
C GLN A 101 9.61 7.25 15.03
N ARG A 102 10.73 6.90 15.68
CA ARG A 102 11.93 7.76 15.71
C ARG A 102 12.53 8.02 14.34
N GLN A 103 12.55 7.02 13.47
CA GLN A 103 13.03 7.17 12.09
C GLN A 103 12.15 8.13 11.30
N PHE A 104 10.83 8.01 11.41
CA PHE A 104 9.91 8.87 10.68
C PHE A 104 9.97 10.31 11.21
N ASP A 105 10.03 10.48 12.52
CA ASP A 105 10.21 11.80 13.15
C ASP A 105 11.53 12.46 12.73
N PHE A 106 12.61 11.68 12.63
CA PHE A 106 13.93 12.20 12.23
C PHE A 106 13.99 12.64 10.77
N TYR A 107 13.49 11.82 9.83
CA TYR A 107 13.64 12.09 8.40
C TYR A 107 12.54 12.96 7.81
N PHE A 108 11.33 12.87 8.33
CA PHE A 108 10.16 13.54 7.77
C PHE A 108 9.58 14.61 8.71
N GLY A 109 10.09 14.70 9.94
CA GLY A 109 9.49 15.49 11.02
C GLY A 109 8.18 14.88 11.50
N ALA A 110 7.61 15.43 12.57
CA ALA A 110 6.18 15.30 12.79
C ALA A 110 5.51 16.23 11.76
N ALA A 111 4.99 15.68 10.67
CA ALA A 111 4.28 16.48 9.67
C ALA A 111 3.20 17.30 10.41
N GLU A 112 3.38 18.62 10.48
CA GLU A 112 2.46 19.55 11.14
C GLU A 112 2.14 19.23 12.63
N GLY A 113 3.04 18.58 13.36
CA GLY A 113 2.83 18.23 14.77
C GLY A 113 1.95 17.00 15.00
N ASP A 114 1.56 16.28 13.95
CA ASP A 114 0.85 15.00 14.05
C ASP A 114 1.84 13.84 14.22
N ALA A 115 1.54 12.94 15.16
CA ALA A 115 2.26 11.68 15.32
C ALA A 115 1.97 10.72 14.14
N TYR A 116 2.76 9.65 14.04
CA TYR A 116 2.55 8.62 13.02
C TYR A 116 1.69 7.48 13.57
N ALA A 117 0.70 7.04 12.78
CA ALA A 117 0.02 5.78 13.01
C ALA A 117 0.88 4.65 12.44
N VAL A 118 1.67 3.99 13.29
CA VAL A 118 2.65 2.97 12.90
C VAL A 118 2.10 1.55 13.08
N ALA A 119 2.17 0.77 12.00
CA ALA A 119 1.95 -0.67 11.99
C ALA A 119 3.25 -1.42 11.69
N VAL A 120 3.45 -2.53 12.39
CA VAL A 120 4.59 -3.42 12.17
C VAL A 120 4.12 -4.69 11.47
N SER A 121 5.00 -5.29 10.66
CA SER A 121 4.75 -6.57 10.02
C SER A 121 4.41 -7.62 11.09
N THR A 122 3.36 -8.41 10.84
CA THR A 122 3.05 -9.59 11.65
C THR A 122 4.00 -10.75 11.36
N ASP A 123 4.71 -10.68 10.22
CA ASP A 123 5.80 -11.60 9.93
C ASP A 123 7.08 -11.07 10.57
N ALA A 124 7.51 -11.75 11.65
CA ALA A 124 8.72 -11.45 12.41
C ALA A 124 9.99 -11.51 11.54
N ARG A 125 9.92 -12.21 10.40
CA ARG A 125 11.05 -12.38 9.49
C ARG A 125 11.21 -11.17 8.59
N ALA A 126 10.12 -10.49 8.24
CA ALA A 126 10.17 -9.27 7.44
C ALA A 126 10.85 -8.10 8.19
N GLY A 127 10.60 -7.94 9.49
CA GLY A 127 11.19 -6.84 10.27
C GLY A 127 10.86 -5.44 9.72
N VAL A 128 9.68 -5.26 9.11
CA VAL A 128 9.26 -3.99 8.48
C VAL A 128 8.22 -3.28 9.33
N ALA A 129 8.32 -1.95 9.38
CA ALA A 129 7.28 -1.06 9.88
C ALA A 129 6.84 -0.09 8.79
N CYS A 130 5.57 0.28 8.83
CA CYS A 130 4.97 1.28 7.95
C CYS A 130 4.19 2.28 8.80
N GLY A 131 4.23 3.55 8.44
CA GLY A 131 3.51 4.62 9.12
C GLY A 131 2.86 5.57 8.14
N ALA A 132 1.71 6.12 8.52
CA ALA A 132 1.10 7.27 7.87
C ALA A 132 0.83 8.35 8.93
N SER A 133 0.55 9.58 8.51
CA SER A 133 0.06 10.60 9.43
C SER A 133 -1.14 10.07 10.22
N GLN A 134 -1.14 10.24 11.54
CA GLN A 134 -2.25 9.81 12.40
C GLN A 134 -3.56 10.49 11.99
N ARG A 135 -3.50 11.76 11.61
CA ARG A 135 -4.66 12.51 11.12
C ARG A 135 -5.22 11.93 9.84
N LEU A 136 -4.38 11.58 8.86
CA LEU A 136 -4.82 10.91 7.64
C LEU A 136 -5.58 9.61 7.97
N VAL A 137 -5.03 8.77 8.86
CA VAL A 137 -5.69 7.52 9.25
C VAL A 137 -7.02 7.77 9.95
N ALA A 138 -7.07 8.76 10.85
CA ALA A 138 -8.30 9.14 11.56
C ALA A 138 -9.38 9.66 10.59
N ASP A 139 -9.01 10.52 9.63
CA ASP A 139 -9.92 11.07 8.63
C ASP A 139 -10.46 9.98 7.70
N LEU A 140 -9.63 9.00 7.31
CA LEU A 140 -10.07 7.83 6.55
C LEU A 140 -11.05 6.97 7.34
N GLN A 141 -10.78 6.72 8.63
CA GLN A 141 -11.69 5.96 9.50
C GLN A 141 -13.02 6.68 9.71
N ALA A 142 -13.00 7.98 9.96
CA ALA A 142 -14.19 8.81 10.11
C ALA A 142 -15.01 8.83 8.81
N THR A 143 -14.35 8.96 7.65
CA THR A 143 -14.99 8.89 6.34
C THR A 143 -15.66 7.54 6.12
N ALA A 144 -14.97 6.42 6.38
CA ALA A 144 -15.57 5.09 6.27
C ALA A 144 -16.81 4.94 7.15
N ALA A 145 -16.72 5.37 8.42
CA ALA A 145 -17.83 5.31 9.37
C ALA A 145 -19.04 6.14 8.92
N ALA A 146 -18.83 7.35 8.40
CA ALA A 146 -19.89 8.23 7.91
C ALA A 146 -20.71 7.62 6.76
N HIS A 147 -20.09 6.74 5.96
CA HIS A 147 -20.73 6.04 4.84
C HIS A 147 -21.15 4.60 5.16
N GLY A 148 -20.99 4.15 6.41
CA GLY A 148 -21.28 2.78 6.82
C GLY A 148 -20.36 1.74 6.16
N VAL A 149 -19.17 2.15 5.74
CA VAL A 149 -18.14 1.26 5.20
C VAL A 149 -17.31 0.69 6.35
N SER A 150 -17.10 -0.62 6.34
CA SER A 150 -16.22 -1.29 7.31
C SER A 150 -14.80 -1.36 6.76
N LEU A 151 -13.90 -0.55 7.31
CA LEU A 151 -12.48 -0.56 6.97
C LEU A 151 -11.76 -1.67 7.76
N LEU A 152 -11.39 -2.76 7.08
CA LEU A 152 -10.78 -3.94 7.71
C LEU A 152 -9.27 -3.81 7.88
N ARG A 153 -8.62 -3.11 6.95
CA ARG A 153 -7.17 -2.95 6.91
C ARG A 153 -6.81 -1.68 6.16
N VAL A 154 -5.76 -1.00 6.62
CA VAL A 154 -5.04 0.02 5.88
C VAL A 154 -3.60 -0.45 5.75
N SER A 155 -3.04 -0.45 4.55
CA SER A 155 -1.64 -0.83 4.33
C SER A 155 -1.06 -0.12 3.10
N PRO A 156 0.27 -0.06 2.96
CA PRO A 156 0.87 0.32 1.70
C PRO A 156 0.37 -0.57 0.56
N TRP A 157 0.12 0.02 -0.61
CA TRP A 157 -0.44 -0.70 -1.74
C TRP A 157 0.45 -1.84 -2.22
N TRP A 158 1.75 -1.59 -2.27
CA TRP A 158 2.77 -2.56 -2.67
C TRP A 158 2.88 -3.77 -1.76
N ALA A 159 2.47 -3.68 -0.48
CA ALA A 159 2.82 -4.66 0.55
C ALA A 159 2.35 -6.09 0.21
N ARG A 160 1.13 -6.25 -0.28
CA ARG A 160 0.58 -7.58 -0.62
C ARG A 160 1.27 -8.21 -1.83
N ALA A 161 1.50 -7.43 -2.89
CA ALA A 161 2.15 -7.91 -4.09
C ALA A 161 3.61 -8.30 -3.82
N VAL A 162 4.32 -7.48 -3.03
CA VAL A 162 5.69 -7.80 -2.58
C VAL A 162 5.70 -9.07 -1.73
N GLN A 163 4.80 -9.20 -0.76
CA GLN A 163 4.71 -10.41 0.06
C GLN A 163 4.48 -11.67 -0.78
N ALA A 164 3.56 -11.59 -1.75
CA ALA A 164 3.30 -12.70 -2.68
C ALA A 164 4.53 -13.04 -3.53
N ALA A 165 5.19 -12.03 -4.08
CA ALA A 165 6.39 -12.23 -4.90
C ALA A 165 7.56 -12.83 -4.08
N LEU A 166 7.79 -12.35 -2.85
CA LEU A 166 8.79 -12.94 -1.96
C LEU A 166 8.49 -14.42 -1.66
N ALA A 167 7.21 -14.76 -1.45
CA ALA A 167 6.81 -16.15 -1.23
C ALA A 167 7.07 -17.05 -2.45
N GLU A 168 6.85 -16.56 -3.68
CA GLU A 168 7.18 -17.31 -4.89
C GLU A 168 8.69 -17.46 -5.09
N VAL A 169 9.47 -16.40 -4.87
CA VAL A 169 10.94 -16.46 -4.95
C VAL A 169 11.50 -17.47 -3.94
N GLY A 170 10.93 -17.53 -2.74
CA GLY A 170 11.31 -18.51 -1.71
C GLY A 170 11.03 -19.97 -2.08
N LYS A 171 10.08 -20.24 -2.99
CA LYS A 171 9.82 -21.61 -3.50
C LYS A 171 10.82 -22.04 -4.57
N GLU A 172 11.33 -21.10 -5.36
CA GLU A 172 12.25 -21.38 -6.48
C GLU A 172 13.72 -21.44 -6.07
N ALA A 173 14.08 -20.86 -4.92
CA ALA A 173 15.45 -20.78 -4.47
C ALA A 173 16.00 -22.15 -4.00
N PRO A 174 17.16 -22.62 -4.51
CA PRO A 174 17.89 -23.74 -3.92
C PRO A 174 18.26 -23.43 -2.46
N VAL A 175 18.59 -24.48 -1.70
CA VAL A 175 18.82 -24.51 -0.23
C VAL A 175 19.75 -23.39 0.31
N GLU A 176 20.57 -22.77 -0.52
CA GLU A 176 21.31 -21.54 -0.20
C GLU A 176 20.45 -20.31 -0.50
N GLN A 177 19.90 -19.68 0.54
CA GLN A 177 18.99 -18.52 0.49
C GLN A 177 19.61 -17.30 -0.22
N PRO A 178 19.40 -17.09 -1.55
CA PRO A 178 20.03 -16.00 -2.27
C PRO A 178 19.30 -14.70 -1.92
N ALA A 179 20.04 -13.59 -1.92
CA ALA A 179 19.40 -12.28 -1.91
C ALA A 179 18.53 -12.11 -3.16
N CYS A 180 17.41 -11.41 -3.05
CA CYS A 180 16.57 -11.01 -4.17
C CYS A 180 16.06 -9.59 -3.96
N ALA A 181 15.84 -8.88 -5.06
CA ALA A 181 15.27 -7.54 -5.05
C ALA A 181 13.96 -7.51 -5.82
N ILE A 182 13.00 -6.75 -5.31
CA ILE A 182 11.71 -6.49 -5.94
C ILE A 182 11.53 -4.98 -6.05
N ALA A 183 11.26 -4.47 -7.24
CA ALA A 183 10.78 -3.11 -7.45
C ALA A 183 9.28 -3.15 -7.74
N ALA A 184 8.48 -2.72 -6.75
CA ALA A 184 7.05 -2.57 -6.89
C ALA A 184 6.72 -1.14 -7.35
N ILE A 185 6.19 -1.02 -8.56
CA ILE A 185 5.96 0.24 -9.25
C ILE A 185 4.47 0.55 -9.19
N GLU A 186 4.12 1.68 -8.58
CA GLU A 186 2.78 2.28 -8.60
C GLU A 186 2.89 3.67 -9.23
N ASP A 187 2.20 3.91 -10.35
CA ASP A 187 2.23 5.16 -11.11
C ASP A 187 3.66 5.72 -11.28
N ARG A 188 4.02 6.75 -10.49
CA ARG A 188 5.29 7.48 -10.53
C ARG A 188 6.12 7.30 -9.26
N ILE A 189 6.04 6.15 -8.61
CA ILE A 189 6.92 5.80 -7.49
C ILE A 189 7.23 4.30 -7.52
N ALA A 190 8.50 3.97 -7.28
CA ALA A 190 8.94 2.60 -7.10
C ALA A 190 9.30 2.36 -5.64
N THR A 191 8.70 1.35 -5.03
CA THR A 191 9.15 0.80 -3.75
C THR A 191 10.08 -0.37 -4.02
N LEU A 192 11.35 -0.21 -3.66
CA LEU A 192 12.37 -1.23 -3.79
C LEU A 192 12.55 -1.97 -2.46
N VAL A 193 12.48 -3.30 -2.55
CA VAL A 193 12.61 -4.23 -1.43
C VAL A 193 13.79 -5.14 -1.74
N LEU A 194 14.81 -5.12 -0.89
CA LEU A 194 15.90 -6.09 -0.91
C LEU A 194 15.67 -7.09 0.22
N ALA A 195 15.49 -8.35 -0.14
CA ALA A 195 15.35 -9.45 0.80
C ALA A 195 16.52 -10.42 0.68
N GLN A 196 16.84 -11.11 1.78
CA GLN A 196 17.78 -12.21 1.82
C GLN A 196 17.17 -13.32 2.66
N GLY A 197 16.96 -14.48 2.05
CA GLY A 197 16.17 -15.53 2.68
C GLY A 197 14.73 -15.07 2.92
N ASP A 198 14.27 -15.20 4.15
CA ASP A 198 12.94 -14.78 4.59
C ASP A 198 12.92 -13.39 5.23
N ARG A 199 14.03 -12.64 5.16
CA ARG A 199 14.16 -11.31 5.78
C ARG A 199 14.30 -10.18 4.77
N ILE A 200 13.52 -9.11 4.98
CA ILE A 200 13.73 -7.85 4.28
C ILE A 200 14.91 -7.14 4.94
N GLN A 201 15.96 -6.90 4.16
CA GLN A 201 17.20 -6.25 4.59
C GLN A 201 17.10 -4.73 4.40
N ARG A 202 16.54 -4.31 3.26
CA ARG A 202 16.40 -2.89 2.92
C ARG A 202 15.09 -2.65 2.22
N LEU A 203 14.52 -1.48 2.49
CA LEU A 203 13.33 -0.98 1.85
C LEU A 203 13.52 0.51 1.61
N TRP A 204 13.21 0.98 0.41
CA TRP A 204 13.19 2.41 0.11
C TRP A 204 12.21 2.70 -1.03
N ALA A 205 11.79 3.96 -1.15
CA ALA A 205 10.92 4.40 -2.22
C ALA A 205 11.60 5.51 -3.03
N GLU A 206 11.38 5.51 -4.34
CA GLU A 206 11.96 6.49 -5.27
C GLU A 206 10.89 7.04 -6.21
N PRO A 207 10.78 8.37 -6.35
CA PRO A 207 9.91 8.96 -7.35
C PRO A 207 10.44 8.62 -8.75
N LEU A 208 9.51 8.37 -9.67
CA LEU A 208 9.79 8.13 -11.07
C LEU A 208 9.27 9.29 -11.92
N SER A 209 10.03 9.68 -12.94
CA SER A 209 9.57 10.65 -13.95
C SER A 209 8.70 10.01 -15.04
N GLY A 210 8.60 8.69 -15.06
CA GLY A 210 7.88 7.88 -16.03
C GLY A 210 8.20 6.41 -15.85
N GLU A 211 8.03 5.62 -16.91
CA GLU A 211 8.43 4.21 -16.90
C GLU A 211 9.94 4.06 -16.66
N PRO A 212 10.39 3.08 -15.83
CA PRO A 212 11.79 2.88 -15.59
C PRO A 212 12.47 2.41 -16.88
N ASP A 213 13.38 3.23 -17.39
CA ASP A 213 14.21 2.91 -18.54
C ASP A 213 15.46 2.10 -18.13
N ALA A 214 16.32 1.78 -19.10
CA ALA A 214 17.53 1.03 -18.85
C ALA A 214 18.49 1.73 -17.85
N ALA A 215 18.52 3.06 -17.80
CA ALA A 215 19.38 3.81 -16.91
C ALA A 215 18.89 3.72 -15.46
N VAL A 216 17.58 3.87 -15.23
CA VAL A 216 16.96 3.68 -13.92
C VAL A 216 17.18 2.24 -13.41
N LEU A 217 16.96 1.24 -14.26
CA LEU A 217 17.17 -0.15 -13.90
C LEU A 217 18.63 -0.43 -13.54
N GLU A 218 19.59 0.18 -14.24
CA GLU A 218 21.00 0.02 -13.93
C GLU A 218 21.39 0.69 -12.62
N GLN A 219 20.87 1.89 -12.35
CA GLN A 219 21.06 2.56 -11.06
C GLN A 219 20.54 1.70 -9.90
N TRP A 220 19.37 1.07 -10.07
CA TRP A 220 18.85 0.15 -9.06
C TRP A 220 19.77 -1.06 -8.85
N ARG A 221 20.24 -1.70 -9.92
CA ARG A 221 21.19 -2.83 -9.82
C ARG A 221 22.47 -2.44 -9.08
N GLN A 222 23.03 -1.28 -9.35
CA GLN A 222 24.22 -0.79 -8.65
C GLN A 222 23.99 -0.65 -7.14
N ARG A 223 22.82 -0.18 -6.74
CA ARG A 223 22.46 0.00 -5.32
C ARG A 223 22.10 -1.30 -4.60
N ILE A 224 21.51 -2.25 -5.33
CA ILE A 224 21.13 -3.57 -4.82
C ILE A 224 22.37 -4.45 -4.64
N GLY A 225 23.33 -4.36 -5.57
CA GLY A 225 24.53 -5.18 -5.60
C GLY A 225 24.56 -6.16 -6.78
N THR A 226 25.76 -6.50 -7.22
CA THR A 226 25.99 -7.40 -8.35
C THR A 226 25.49 -8.82 -8.06
N GLY A 227 24.84 -9.45 -9.03
CA GLY A 227 24.38 -10.84 -8.93
C GLY A 227 23.06 -11.05 -8.20
N VAL A 228 22.46 -9.98 -7.64
CA VAL A 228 21.13 -10.05 -7.02
C VAL A 228 20.06 -9.93 -8.12
N PRO A 229 19.17 -10.92 -8.29
CA PRO A 229 18.08 -10.83 -9.25
C PRO A 229 17.11 -9.70 -8.85
N LEU A 230 16.72 -8.88 -9.83
CA LEU A 230 15.73 -7.82 -9.69
C LEU A 230 14.44 -8.21 -10.41
N TRP A 231 13.34 -8.25 -9.66
CA TRP A 231 11.99 -8.50 -10.15
C TRP A 231 11.22 -7.20 -10.24
N LEU A 232 10.49 -6.98 -11.33
CA LEU A 232 9.64 -5.81 -11.51
C LEU A 232 8.17 -6.22 -11.29
N LEU A 233 7.50 -5.55 -10.36
CA LEU A 233 6.08 -5.70 -10.11
C LEU A 233 5.37 -4.41 -10.49
N ARG A 234 4.55 -4.46 -11.53
CA ARG A 234 3.64 -3.34 -11.83
C ARG A 234 2.36 -3.53 -11.03
N LEU A 235 2.05 -2.55 -10.20
CA LEU A 235 0.83 -2.53 -9.41
C LEU A 235 -0.27 -1.88 -10.24
N PRO A 236 -1.47 -2.47 -10.31
CA PRO A 236 -2.56 -1.85 -11.03
C PRO A 236 -3.02 -0.58 -10.31
N ASP A 237 -3.44 0.42 -11.10
CA ASP A 237 -4.06 1.65 -10.59
C ASP A 237 -5.47 1.38 -10.03
N ASP A 238 -6.12 0.30 -10.45
CA ASP A 238 -7.37 -0.20 -9.88
C ASP A 238 -7.35 -1.73 -9.68
N LEU A 239 -7.61 -2.21 -8.45
CA LEU A 239 -7.79 -3.66 -8.21
C LEU A 239 -9.19 -4.15 -8.60
N ARG A 240 -9.93 -3.47 -9.50
CA ARG A 240 -11.22 -4.04 -9.92
C ARG A 240 -11.03 -5.37 -10.66
N GLN A 241 -9.88 -5.63 -11.27
CA GLN A 241 -9.56 -6.92 -11.90
C GLN A 241 -8.06 -7.23 -11.83
N HIS A 242 -7.73 -8.49 -11.58
CA HIS A 242 -6.41 -9.15 -11.70
C HIS A 242 -5.55 -9.31 -10.43
N ALA A 243 -5.15 -10.57 -10.21
CA ALA A 243 -3.96 -10.92 -9.44
C ALA A 243 -2.74 -10.21 -10.06
N PRO A 244 -1.76 -9.75 -9.26
CA PRO A 244 -0.57 -9.09 -9.77
C PRO A 244 0.14 -10.00 -10.79
N LEU A 245 0.32 -9.50 -12.01
CA LEU A 245 1.10 -10.18 -13.05
C LEU A 245 2.59 -9.98 -12.74
N LEU A 246 3.28 -11.05 -12.36
CA LEU A 246 4.74 -11.10 -12.34
C LEU A 246 5.25 -10.90 -13.77
N GLN A 247 5.78 -9.72 -14.09
CA GLN A 247 6.40 -9.47 -15.40
C GLN A 247 7.90 -9.78 -15.32
N GLY A 248 8.26 -11.02 -15.65
CA GLY A 248 9.60 -11.41 -16.08
C GLY A 248 10.69 -11.41 -14.99
N ARG A 249 11.42 -12.53 -14.90
CA ARG A 249 12.73 -12.57 -14.24
C ARG A 249 13.74 -11.90 -15.18
N LEU A 250 14.24 -10.71 -14.84
CA LEU A 250 15.43 -10.17 -15.49
C LEU A 250 16.63 -10.95 -14.97
N ALA A 251 16.83 -12.16 -15.50
CA ALA A 251 18.04 -12.93 -15.24
C ALA A 251 19.23 -12.09 -15.72
N GLY A 252 20.12 -11.74 -14.79
CA GLY A 252 21.45 -11.26 -15.14
C GLY A 252 22.12 -12.35 -15.97
N ASN A 253 22.14 -12.17 -17.29
CA ASN A 253 22.93 -13.01 -18.17
C ASN A 253 24.41 -12.65 -17.90
N PRO A 254 25.30 -13.61 -17.58
CA PRO A 254 26.72 -13.35 -17.60
C PRO A 254 27.12 -13.21 -19.07
N LEU A 255 27.70 -12.07 -19.45
CA LEU A 255 28.49 -11.93 -20.67
C LEU A 255 27.88 -12.54 -21.96
N GLN A 256 27.06 -11.78 -22.68
CA GLN A 256 27.05 -11.95 -24.14
C GLN A 256 28.38 -11.38 -24.68
N LYS A 257 29.34 -12.28 -24.94
CA LYS A 257 30.42 -11.99 -25.89
C LYS A 257 29.81 -11.79 -27.28
N ALA A 258 30.46 -10.92 -28.05
CA ALA A 258 30.25 -10.70 -29.48
C ALA A 258 30.18 -12.01 -30.27
#